data_AF-A0A420XPZ7-F1
#
_entry.id   AF-A0A420XPZ7-F1
#
_cell.length_a   1.000
_cell.length_b   1.000
_cell.length_c   1.000
_cell.angle_alpha   90.00
_cell.angle_beta   90.00
_cell.angle_gamma   90.00
#
_symmetry.space_group_name_H-M   'P 1'
#
loop_
_entity.id
_entity.type
_entity.pdbx_description
1 polymer ?
#
loop_
_entity_poly.entity_id
_entity_poly.type
_entity_poly.pdbx_seq_one_letter_code
_entity_poly.pdbx_strand_id
1 'polypeptide(L)'
;MSAALAAGLLAWGGVLLLQPGRAPARRLRRVLPPAGGSARRRRSTGALRARLRRRAAATHAEDDAVLACDLLAACLLAGSPVQTALAVVGASVSRAPGRTGAAEEALPGSVGAALASAASAVRLGAGPAEAAEQMVAAAPALAGVARAVQRSATAGTPLAPALLRLAADSRADQRWRAEARARRVGTYAALPVALCFLPAFVLLGVVPLVVGLGDQLVRL
;
A
#
# COMPACT_ATOMS: atom_id res chain seq x y z
N MET A 1 -21.95 55.61 1.49
CA MET A 1 -22.74 54.38 1.75
C MET A 1 -22.04 53.09 1.29
N SER A 2 -20.82 53.13 0.74
CA SER A 2 -20.18 51.95 0.13
C SER A 2 -19.27 51.12 1.07
N ALA A 3 -18.91 51.65 2.24
CA ALA A 3 -18.02 50.94 3.19
C ALA A 3 -18.75 49.86 4.03
N ALA A 4 -20.06 50.02 4.28
CA ALA A 4 -20.84 49.08 5.08
C ALA A 4 -21.17 47.77 4.34
N LEU A 5 -21.24 47.80 3.00
CA LEU A 5 -21.49 46.61 2.19
C LEU A 5 -20.24 45.73 2.04
N ALA A 6 -19.03 46.31 2.09
CA ALA A 6 -17.78 45.56 2.05
C ALA A 6 -17.55 44.73 3.33
N ALA A 7 -17.99 45.23 4.49
CA ALA A 7 -17.93 44.49 5.75
C ALA A 7 -18.95 43.32 5.81
N GLY A 8 -20.12 43.47 5.16
CA GLY A 8 -21.16 42.43 5.13
C GLY A 8 -20.77 41.17 4.34
N LEU A 9 -19.99 41.32 3.26
CA LEU A 9 -19.51 40.20 2.43
C LEU A 9 -18.37 39.41 3.09
N LEU A 10 -17.52 40.08 3.89
CA LEU A 10 -16.45 39.43 4.66
C LEU A 10 -16.99 38.54 5.79
N ALA A 11 -18.11 38.93 6.42
CA ALA A 11 -18.76 38.11 7.43
C ALA A 11 -19.46 36.87 6.84
N TRP A 12 -19.99 36.95 5.62
CA TRP A 12 -20.64 35.80 4.95
C TRP A 12 -19.65 34.80 4.36
N GLY A 13 -18.53 35.26 3.81
CA GLY A 13 -17.50 34.39 3.21
C GLY A 13 -16.80 33.48 4.23
N GLY A 14 -16.54 33.98 5.44
CA GLY A 14 -15.95 33.19 6.53
C GLY A 14 -16.89 32.14 7.11
N VAL A 15 -18.20 32.43 7.15
CA VAL A 15 -19.21 31.51 7.69
C VAL A 15 -19.54 30.37 6.73
N LEU A 16 -19.40 30.57 5.41
CA LEU A 16 -19.65 29.51 4.42
C LEU A 16 -18.56 28.43 4.39
N LEU A 17 -17.32 28.77 4.78
CA LEU A 17 -16.20 27.83 4.83
C LEU A 17 -16.11 27.03 6.15
N LEU A 18 -16.87 27.44 7.19
CA LEU A 18 -16.97 26.75 8.47
C LEU A 18 -18.27 25.94 8.67
N GLN A 19 -19.07 25.71 7.61
CA GLN A 19 -20.20 24.78 7.63
C GLN A 19 -19.80 23.43 7.01
N PRO A 20 -19.10 22.54 7.73
CA PRO A 20 -19.05 21.15 7.34
C PRO A 20 -20.44 20.56 7.55
N GLY A 21 -21.16 20.32 6.45
CA GLY A 21 -22.22 19.31 6.36
C GLY A 21 -23.44 19.51 7.27
N ARG A 22 -24.39 20.33 6.83
CA ARG A 22 -25.81 20.05 7.08
C ARG A 22 -26.56 19.90 5.76
N ALA A 23 -26.54 18.67 5.25
CA ALA A 23 -27.45 18.26 4.18
C ALA A 23 -28.91 18.49 4.64
N PRO A 24 -29.78 19.09 3.80
CA PRO A 24 -31.20 19.19 4.11
C PRO A 24 -31.85 17.81 3.97
N ALA A 25 -31.86 17.08 5.08
CA ALA A 25 -32.73 15.94 5.30
C ALA A 25 -34.17 16.43 5.46
N ARG A 26 -34.90 16.68 4.36
CA ARG A 26 -36.38 16.80 4.38
C ARG A 26 -37.04 16.83 3.00
N ARG A 27 -36.85 15.79 2.19
CA ARG A 27 -37.91 15.25 1.30
C ARG A 27 -37.83 13.73 1.29
N LEU A 28 -38.16 13.15 2.44
CA LEU A 28 -38.56 11.76 2.54
C LEU A 28 -40.09 11.71 2.57
N ARG A 29 -40.72 11.47 1.43
CA ARG A 29 -41.99 10.75 1.39
C ARG A 29 -42.17 10.15 0.00
N ARG A 30 -42.38 8.82 0.00
CA ARG A 30 -42.49 7.90 -1.15
C ARG A 30 -41.09 7.55 -1.69
N VAL A 31 -40.38 6.55 -1.19
CA VAL A 31 -40.78 5.17 -0.90
C VAL A 31 -40.01 4.73 0.35
N LEU A 32 -40.71 4.14 1.32
CA LEU A 32 -40.10 3.55 2.51
C LEU A 32 -39.71 2.10 2.15
N PRO A 33 -38.43 1.76 1.87
CA PRO A 33 -38.00 0.37 1.97
C PRO A 33 -37.99 -0.01 3.47
N PRO A 34 -38.36 -1.26 3.82
CA PRO A 34 -38.49 -1.67 5.21
C PRO A 34 -37.15 -1.54 5.96
N ALA A 35 -37.24 -1.28 7.25
CA ALA A 35 -36.17 -0.98 8.20
C ALA A 35 -35.15 -2.13 8.37
N GLY A 36 -34.32 -2.37 7.36
CA GLY A 36 -33.19 -3.33 7.36
C GLY A 36 -31.80 -2.69 7.11
N GLY A 37 -31.70 -1.36 7.14
CA GLY A 37 -30.53 -0.61 6.65
C GLY A 37 -29.26 -0.70 7.50
N SER A 38 -29.37 -0.94 8.81
CA SER A 38 -28.23 -1.03 9.73
C SER A 38 -27.40 -2.30 9.49
N ALA A 39 -28.06 -3.42 9.19
CA ALA A 39 -27.41 -4.67 8.81
C ALA A 39 -26.70 -4.55 7.45
N ARG A 40 -27.30 -3.84 6.48
CA ARG A 40 -26.69 -3.64 5.14
C ARG A 40 -25.46 -2.71 5.18
N ARG A 41 -25.48 -1.66 6.00
CA ARG A 41 -24.34 -0.73 6.19
C ARG A 41 -23.20 -1.34 7.03
N ARG A 42 -23.51 -2.24 7.98
CA ARG A 42 -22.49 -3.06 8.67
C ARG A 42 -21.86 -4.11 7.75
N ARG A 43 -22.65 -4.74 6.86
CA ARG A 43 -22.12 -5.68 5.85
C ARG A 43 -21.20 -4.99 4.84
N SER A 44 -21.51 -3.77 4.40
CA SER A 44 -20.65 -3.03 3.44
C SER A 44 -19.32 -2.58 4.05
N THR A 45 -19.32 -2.16 5.32
CA THR A 45 -18.09 -1.78 6.04
C THR A 45 -17.22 -2.98 6.42
N GLY A 46 -17.84 -4.11 6.78
CA GLY A 46 -17.13 -5.38 6.99
C GLY A 46 -16.44 -5.89 5.73
N ALA A 47 -17.13 -5.86 4.59
CA ALA A 47 -16.55 -6.27 3.30
C ALA A 47 -15.38 -5.37 2.88
N LEU A 48 -15.49 -4.04 3.07
CA LEU A 48 -14.40 -3.11 2.79
C LEU A 48 -13.18 -3.38 3.68
N ARG A 49 -13.37 -3.56 4.99
CA ARG A 49 -12.28 -3.88 5.93
C ARG A 49 -11.60 -5.21 5.59
N ALA A 50 -12.38 -6.23 5.22
CA ALA A 50 -11.83 -7.51 4.78
C ALA A 50 -10.99 -7.36 3.51
N ARG A 51 -11.44 -6.56 2.53
CA ARG A 51 -10.67 -6.26 1.31
C ARG A 51 -9.35 -5.53 1.61
N LEU A 52 -9.38 -4.52 2.49
CA LEU A 52 -8.19 -3.79 2.90
C LEU A 52 -7.18 -4.69 3.63
N ARG A 53 -7.66 -5.56 4.54
CA ARG A 53 -6.82 -6.56 5.21
C ARG A 53 -6.19 -7.55 4.23
N ARG A 54 -6.96 -8.06 3.27
CA ARG A 54 -6.44 -8.96 2.22
C ARG A 54 -5.38 -8.27 1.37
N ARG A 55 -5.59 -7.01 0.98
CA ARG A 55 -4.60 -6.23 0.24
C ARG A 55 -3.31 -6.02 1.06
N ALA A 56 -3.44 -5.64 2.33
CA ALA A 56 -2.29 -5.50 3.21
C ALA A 56 -1.52 -6.82 3.39
N ALA A 57 -2.24 -7.93 3.58
CA ALA A 57 -1.63 -9.26 3.68
C ALA A 57 -0.90 -9.66 2.39
N ALA A 58 -1.48 -9.37 1.22
CA ALA A 58 -0.83 -9.62 -0.06
C ALA A 58 0.46 -8.79 -0.23
N THR A 59 0.43 -7.50 0.10
CA THR A 59 1.62 -6.65 0.04
C THR A 59 2.71 -7.12 1.01
N HIS A 60 2.34 -7.58 2.21
CA HIS A 60 3.31 -8.13 3.15
C HIS A 60 3.91 -9.45 2.66
N ALA A 61 3.12 -10.33 2.04
CA ALA A 61 3.62 -11.57 1.45
C ALA A 61 4.59 -11.31 0.28
N GLU A 62 4.35 -10.27 -0.51
CA GLU A 62 5.28 -9.83 -1.56
C GLU A 62 6.60 -9.30 -0.98
N ASP A 63 6.54 -8.45 0.05
CA ASP A 63 7.73 -7.92 0.72
C ASP A 63 8.54 -9.05 1.41
N ASP A 64 7.86 -10.02 2.04
CA ASP A 64 8.49 -11.22 2.64
C ASP A 64 9.16 -12.10 1.58
N ALA A 65 8.54 -12.29 0.42
CA ALA A 65 9.12 -13.05 -0.69
C ALA A 65 10.35 -12.37 -1.28
N VAL A 66 10.33 -11.03 -1.38
CA VAL A 66 11.50 -10.23 -1.78
C VAL A 66 12.65 -10.39 -0.78
N LEU A 67 12.37 -10.24 0.52
CA LEU A 67 13.37 -10.45 1.57
C LEU A 67 13.93 -11.88 1.53
N ALA A 68 13.07 -12.88 1.34
CA ALA A 68 13.50 -14.27 1.21
C ALA A 68 14.44 -14.49 0.02
N CYS A 69 14.17 -13.87 -1.15
CA CYS A 69 15.06 -13.95 -2.31
C CYS A 69 16.47 -13.43 -1.97
N ASP A 70 16.56 -12.27 -1.33
CA ASP A 70 17.82 -11.63 -0.96
C ASP A 70 18.63 -12.47 0.03
N LEU A 71 17.96 -13.02 1.05
CA LEU A 71 18.60 -13.88 2.04
C LEU A 71 19.04 -15.22 1.43
N LEU A 72 18.22 -15.83 0.57
CA LEU A 72 18.60 -17.06 -0.14
C LEU A 72 19.81 -16.83 -1.05
N ALA A 73 19.83 -15.73 -1.80
CA ALA A 73 20.97 -15.37 -2.63
C ALA A 73 22.24 -15.21 -1.78
N ALA A 74 22.16 -14.51 -0.64
CA ALA A 74 23.27 -14.33 0.29
C ALA A 74 23.77 -15.67 0.88
N CYS A 75 22.86 -16.54 1.34
CA CYS A 75 23.22 -17.85 1.89
C CYS A 75 23.92 -18.74 0.84
N LEU A 76 23.41 -18.79 -0.39
CA LEU A 76 24.01 -19.60 -1.45
C LEU A 76 25.37 -19.05 -1.89
N LEU A 77 25.55 -17.73 -1.91
CA LEU A 77 26.85 -17.11 -2.18
C LEU A 77 27.87 -17.40 -1.10
N ALA A 78 27.43 -17.50 0.16
CA ALA A 78 28.26 -17.96 1.26
C ALA A 78 28.58 -19.47 1.20
N GLY A 79 28.15 -20.17 0.14
CA GLY A 79 28.37 -21.60 -0.04
C GLY A 79 27.43 -22.50 0.76
N SER A 80 26.34 -21.95 1.32
CA SER A 80 25.38 -22.78 2.05
C SER A 80 24.66 -23.73 1.11
N PRO A 81 24.47 -25.01 1.49
CA PRO A 81 23.63 -25.91 0.72
C PRO A 81 22.19 -25.40 0.68
N VAL A 82 21.50 -25.64 -0.44
CA VAL A 82 20.15 -25.11 -0.72
C VAL A 82 19.14 -25.46 0.38
N GLN A 83 19.23 -26.66 0.94
CA GLN A 83 18.32 -27.13 1.99
C GLN A 83 18.48 -26.32 3.28
N THR A 84 19.73 -26.05 3.67
CA THR A 84 20.05 -25.24 4.85
C THR A 84 19.65 -23.78 4.64
N ALA A 85 19.93 -23.23 3.45
CA ALA A 85 19.51 -21.88 3.10
C ALA A 85 17.98 -21.71 3.18
N LEU A 86 17.20 -22.63 2.61
CA LEU A 86 15.74 -22.61 2.68
C LEU A 86 15.21 -22.67 4.11
N ALA A 87 15.79 -23.54 4.96
CA ALA A 87 15.38 -23.67 6.36
C ALA A 87 15.70 -22.42 7.19
N VAL A 88 16.93 -21.89 7.08
CA VAL A 88 17.36 -20.70 7.83
C VAL A 88 16.57 -19.47 7.40
N VAL A 89 16.40 -19.27 6.09
CA VAL A 89 15.63 -18.14 5.56
C VAL A 89 14.16 -18.26 5.95
N GLY A 90 13.55 -19.45 5.85
CA GLY A 90 12.17 -19.68 6.29
C GLY A 90 11.94 -19.32 7.76
N ALA A 91 12.88 -19.66 8.64
CA ALA A 91 12.82 -19.31 10.06
C ALA A 91 12.98 -17.80 10.31
N SER A 92 13.85 -17.13 9.54
CA SER A 92 14.10 -15.69 9.67
C SER A 92 12.91 -14.84 9.22
N VAL A 93 12.30 -15.16 8.07
CA VAL A 93 11.15 -14.43 7.51
C VAL A 93 9.90 -14.62 8.37
N SER A 94 9.74 -15.80 8.98
CA SER A 94 8.64 -16.05 9.93
C SER A 94 8.71 -15.18 11.19
N ARG A 95 9.89 -14.63 11.54
CA ARG A 95 10.13 -13.78 12.72
C ARG A 95 10.20 -12.28 12.42
N ALA A 96 9.97 -11.84 11.18
CA ALA A 96 10.17 -10.44 10.78
C ALA A 96 9.34 -9.45 11.65
N PRO A 97 9.94 -8.38 12.22
CA PRO A 97 9.28 -7.45 13.13
C PRO A 97 8.27 -6.55 12.41
N GLY A 98 7.08 -6.36 13.00
CA GLY A 98 5.97 -5.58 12.41
C GLY A 98 4.62 -6.29 12.47
N ARG A 99 4.58 -7.53 12.97
CA ARG A 99 3.40 -8.39 13.09
C ARG A 99 2.54 -8.13 14.34
N THR A 100 2.63 -6.95 14.95
CA THR A 100 1.85 -6.55 16.16
C THR A 100 0.36 -6.28 15.88
N GLY A 101 -0.15 -6.69 14.72
CA GLY A 101 -1.56 -6.54 14.33
C GLY A 101 -2.31 -7.86 14.29
N ALA A 102 -2.65 -8.39 15.47
CA ALA A 102 -3.61 -9.47 15.74
C ALA A 102 -3.30 -10.88 15.17
N ALA A 103 -3.09 -11.80 16.12
CA ALA A 103 -3.06 -13.26 16.03
C ALA A 103 -1.83 -13.88 15.33
N GLU A 104 -0.82 -14.13 16.17
CA GLU A 104 0.34 -15.00 15.94
C GLU A 104 -0.04 -16.50 15.84
N GLU A 105 -1.11 -16.84 15.13
CA GLU A 105 -1.19 -18.20 14.60
C GLU A 105 -0.37 -18.22 13.33
N ALA A 106 0.59 -19.15 13.26
CA ALA A 106 1.40 -19.41 12.07
C ALA A 106 0.47 -19.59 10.87
N LEU A 107 0.19 -18.50 10.16
CA LEU A 107 -0.84 -18.50 9.14
C LEU A 107 -0.40 -19.48 8.04
N PRO A 108 -1.15 -20.57 7.80
CA PRO A 108 -0.85 -21.45 6.68
C PRO A 108 -0.84 -20.60 5.41
N GLY A 109 0.25 -20.70 4.65
CA GLY A 109 0.51 -19.89 3.46
C GLY A 109 1.41 -18.67 3.66
N SER A 110 2.05 -18.52 4.83
CA SER A 110 3.17 -17.57 4.96
C SER A 110 4.38 -18.01 4.13
N VAL A 111 5.13 -17.03 3.62
CA VAL A 111 6.37 -17.27 2.85
C VAL A 111 7.37 -18.11 3.63
N GLY A 112 7.54 -17.81 4.93
CA GLY A 112 8.47 -18.55 5.79
C GLY A 112 8.07 -20.02 5.97
N ALA A 113 6.78 -20.32 6.16
CA ALA A 113 6.27 -21.69 6.26
C ALA A 113 6.43 -22.45 4.93
N ALA A 114 6.18 -21.78 3.80
CA ALA A 114 6.37 -22.38 2.47
C ALA A 114 7.84 -22.77 2.22
N LEU A 115 8.80 -21.93 2.63
CA LEU A 115 10.23 -22.22 2.53
C LEU A 115 10.67 -23.35 3.45
N ALA A 116 10.16 -23.39 4.69
CA ALA A 116 10.44 -24.48 5.63
C ALA A 116 9.88 -25.83 5.15
N SER A 117 8.68 -25.81 4.55
CA SER A 117 8.09 -26.97 3.89
C SER A 117 8.93 -27.43 2.70
N ALA A 118 9.33 -26.50 1.82
CA ALA A 118 10.21 -26.81 0.69
C ALA A 118 11.57 -27.38 1.13
N ALA A 119 12.17 -26.84 2.19
CA ALA A 119 13.40 -27.39 2.76
C ALA A 119 13.20 -28.84 3.23
N SER A 120 12.06 -29.13 3.87
CA SER A 120 11.72 -30.47 4.34
C SER A 120 11.48 -31.44 3.18
N ALA A 121 10.76 -31.00 2.14
CA ALA A 121 10.52 -31.78 0.93
C ALA A 121 11.83 -32.15 0.22
N VAL A 122 12.74 -31.17 0.03
CA VAL A 122 14.04 -31.44 -0.60
C VAL A 122 14.90 -32.37 0.27
N ARG A 123 14.85 -32.26 1.61
CA ARG A 123 15.54 -33.20 2.51
C ARG A 123 15.00 -34.63 2.43
N LEU A 124 13.72 -34.78 2.12
CA LEU A 124 13.07 -36.08 1.91
C LEU A 124 13.27 -36.62 0.48
N GLY A 125 14.01 -35.91 -0.38
CA GLY A 125 14.27 -36.32 -1.75
C GLY A 125 13.12 -36.01 -2.73
N ALA A 126 12.20 -35.11 -2.38
CA ALA A 126 11.13 -34.71 -3.28
C ALA A 126 11.69 -34.12 -4.58
N GLY A 127 10.98 -34.39 -5.70
CA GLY A 127 11.36 -33.87 -7.00
C GLY A 127 11.37 -32.34 -7.01
N PRO A 128 12.29 -31.70 -7.76
CA PRO A 128 12.39 -30.24 -7.78
C PRO A 128 11.14 -29.55 -8.34
N ALA A 129 10.40 -30.22 -9.24
CA ALA A 129 9.13 -29.73 -9.75
C ALA A 129 8.02 -29.77 -8.67
N GLU A 130 7.90 -30.88 -7.94
CA GLU A 130 6.90 -31.05 -6.87
C GLU A 130 7.13 -30.06 -5.73
N ALA A 131 8.39 -29.88 -5.31
CA ALA A 131 8.74 -28.91 -4.28
C ALA A 131 8.46 -27.47 -4.73
N ALA A 132 8.71 -27.14 -5.99
CA ALA A 132 8.38 -25.84 -6.57
C ALA A 132 6.86 -25.59 -6.62
N GLU A 133 6.08 -26.59 -7.05
CA GLU A 133 4.61 -26.51 -7.09
C GLU A 133 4.01 -26.33 -5.70
N GLN A 134 4.45 -27.12 -4.72
CA GLN A 134 4.00 -27.00 -3.33
C GLN A 134 4.34 -25.62 -2.74
N MET A 135 5.51 -25.08 -3.06
CA MET A 135 5.93 -23.75 -2.61
C MET A 135 5.04 -22.65 -3.18
N VAL A 136 4.64 -22.73 -4.46
CA VAL A 136 3.71 -21.78 -5.09
C VAL A 136 2.29 -21.94 -4.58
N ALA A 137 1.84 -23.18 -4.36
CA ALA A 137 0.53 -23.46 -3.80
C ALA A 137 0.39 -22.90 -2.38
N ALA A 138 1.46 -22.99 -1.58
CA ALA A 138 1.49 -22.41 -0.24
C ALA A 138 1.62 -20.88 -0.28
N ALA A 139 2.53 -20.34 -1.09
CA ALA A 139 2.78 -18.91 -1.18
C ALA A 139 2.96 -18.49 -2.65
N PRO A 140 1.91 -17.95 -3.30
CA PRO A 140 1.97 -17.52 -4.69
C PRO A 140 3.04 -16.47 -4.98
N ALA A 141 3.40 -15.66 -3.97
CA ALA A 141 4.48 -14.68 -4.05
C ALA A 141 5.87 -15.30 -4.34
N LEU A 142 6.07 -16.59 -4.04
CA LEU A 142 7.30 -17.33 -4.32
C LEU A 142 7.38 -17.89 -5.75
N ALA A 143 6.41 -17.61 -6.64
CA ALA A 143 6.38 -18.13 -8.00
C ALA A 143 7.63 -17.80 -8.85
N GLY A 144 8.31 -16.67 -8.58
CA GLY A 144 9.59 -16.35 -9.22
C GLY A 144 10.71 -17.29 -8.78
N VAL A 145 10.80 -17.53 -7.46
CA VAL A 145 11.78 -18.41 -6.82
C VAL A 145 11.57 -19.87 -7.25
N ALA A 146 10.32 -20.34 -7.20
CA ALA A 146 9.95 -21.69 -7.60
C ALA A 146 10.40 -22.00 -9.03
N ARG A 147 10.13 -21.08 -9.97
CA ARG A 147 10.57 -21.20 -11.37
C ARG A 147 12.09 -21.18 -11.52
N ALA A 148 12.81 -20.38 -10.73
CA ALA A 148 14.27 -20.37 -10.75
C ALA A 148 14.85 -21.70 -10.24
N VAL A 149 14.34 -22.20 -9.12
CA VAL A 149 14.74 -23.50 -8.54
C VAL A 149 14.47 -24.64 -9.51
N GLN A 150 13.27 -24.71 -10.08
CA GLN A 150 12.90 -25.75 -11.04
C GLN A 150 13.81 -25.71 -12.27
N ARG A 151 14.05 -24.54 -12.86
CA ARG A 151 14.94 -24.41 -14.03
C ARG A 151 16.38 -24.81 -13.74
N SER A 152 16.93 -24.40 -12.60
CA SER A 152 18.28 -24.80 -12.20
C SER A 152 18.38 -26.30 -11.96
N ALA A 153 17.37 -26.91 -11.36
CA ALA A 153 17.33 -28.34 -11.12
C ALA A 153 17.18 -29.14 -12.43
N THR A 154 16.37 -28.70 -13.39
CA THR A 154 16.20 -29.37 -14.69
C THR A 154 17.40 -29.19 -15.61
N ALA A 155 18.04 -28.02 -15.57
CA ALA A 155 19.16 -27.69 -16.46
C ALA A 155 20.54 -28.02 -15.86
N GLY A 156 20.60 -28.46 -14.60
CA GLY A 156 21.87 -28.70 -13.88
C GLY A 156 22.72 -27.43 -13.70
N THR A 157 22.13 -26.25 -13.86
CA THR A 157 22.85 -24.97 -13.80
C THR A 157 22.90 -24.44 -12.38
N PRO A 158 23.96 -23.72 -11.99
CA PRO A 158 24.06 -23.14 -10.65
C PRO A 158 22.89 -22.17 -10.41
N LEU A 159 22.17 -22.39 -9.31
CA LEU A 159 21.01 -21.59 -8.90
C LEU A 159 21.39 -20.18 -8.42
N ALA A 160 22.60 -20.02 -7.89
CA ALA A 160 23.11 -18.78 -7.33
C ALA A 160 23.01 -17.56 -8.27
N PRO A 161 23.47 -17.58 -9.54
CA PRO A 161 23.36 -16.45 -10.45
C PRO A 161 21.90 -16.07 -10.79
N ALA A 162 20.98 -17.03 -10.83
CA ALA A 162 19.56 -16.74 -11.07
C ALA A 162 18.92 -16.02 -9.87
N LEU A 163 19.24 -16.46 -8.64
CA LEU A 163 18.78 -15.79 -7.42
C LEU A 163 19.45 -14.43 -7.21
N LEU A 164 20.69 -14.25 -7.64
CA LEU A 164 21.37 -12.96 -7.65
C LEU A 164 20.66 -11.93 -8.54
N ARG A 165 20.25 -12.34 -9.74
CA ARG A 165 19.46 -11.45 -10.64
C ARG A 165 18.12 -11.11 -9.99
N LEU A 166 17.42 -12.09 -9.43
CA LEU A 166 16.18 -11.85 -8.69
C LEU A 166 16.37 -10.91 -7.51
N ALA A 167 17.47 -11.04 -6.74
CA ALA A 167 17.79 -10.14 -5.65
C ALA A 167 18.15 -8.72 -6.12
N ALA A 168 18.88 -8.59 -7.23
CA ALA A 168 19.19 -7.28 -7.82
C ALA A 168 17.92 -6.57 -8.31
N ASP A 169 17.02 -7.31 -8.99
CA ASP A 169 15.72 -6.80 -9.42
C ASP A 169 14.87 -6.38 -8.21
N SER A 170 14.88 -7.18 -7.14
CA SER A 170 14.19 -6.88 -5.87
C SER A 170 14.68 -5.55 -5.26
N ARG A 171 16.00 -5.34 -5.19
CA ARG A 171 16.61 -4.11 -4.64
C ARG A 171 16.31 -2.90 -5.49
N ALA A 172 16.31 -3.04 -6.82
CA ALA A 172 15.91 -1.98 -7.71
C ALA A 172 14.46 -1.56 -7.42
N ASP A 173 13.54 -2.51 -7.35
CA ASP A 173 12.14 -2.29 -7.01
C ASP A 173 11.95 -1.61 -5.65
N GLN A 174 12.70 -2.03 -4.63
CA GLN A 174 12.67 -1.39 -3.31
C GLN A 174 13.12 0.08 -3.37
N ARG A 175 14.17 0.40 -4.13
CA ARG A 175 14.64 1.79 -4.32
C ARG A 175 13.57 2.63 -4.99
N TRP A 176 12.97 2.13 -6.07
CA TRP A 176 11.86 2.80 -6.76
C TRP A 176 10.66 3.04 -5.83
N ARG A 177 10.29 2.05 -5.00
CA ARG A 177 9.22 2.20 -4.01
C ARG A 177 9.57 3.23 -2.93
N ALA A 178 10.81 3.26 -2.46
CA ALA A 178 11.27 4.23 -1.47
C ALA A 178 11.24 5.65 -2.05
N GLU A 179 11.72 5.85 -3.28
CA GLU A 179 11.63 7.13 -3.98
C GLU A 179 10.18 7.57 -4.21
N ALA A 180 9.31 6.64 -4.63
CA ALA A 180 7.89 6.93 -4.82
C ALA A 180 7.21 7.34 -3.51
N ARG A 181 7.58 6.75 -2.38
CA ARG A 181 7.11 7.15 -1.04
C ARG A 181 7.64 8.54 -0.67
N ALA A 182 8.91 8.83 -0.92
CA ALA A 182 9.51 10.14 -0.66
C ALA A 182 8.83 11.26 -1.47
N ARG A 183 8.51 11.02 -2.75
CA ARG A 183 7.77 11.99 -3.60
C ARG A 183 6.39 12.31 -3.05
N ARG A 184 5.69 11.33 -2.47
CA ARG A 184 4.36 11.54 -1.84
C ARG A 184 4.46 12.43 -0.61
N VAL A 185 5.52 12.32 0.18
CA VAL A 185 5.74 13.19 1.35
C VAL A 185 5.90 14.65 0.91
N GLY A 186 6.63 14.91 -0.17
CA GLY A 186 6.77 16.25 -0.75
C GLY A 186 5.43 16.88 -1.13
N THR A 187 4.52 16.09 -1.74
CA THR A 187 3.18 16.59 -2.08
C THR A 187 2.31 16.86 -0.85
N TYR A 188 2.40 16.03 0.19
CA TYR A 188 1.65 16.26 1.44
C TYR A 188 2.19 17.44 2.25
N ALA A 189 3.48 17.77 2.12
CA ALA A 189 4.08 18.93 2.78
C ALA A 189 3.71 20.26 2.09
N ALA A 190 3.59 20.26 0.75
CA ALA A 190 3.23 21.46 -0.01
C ALA A 190 1.73 21.79 0.04
N LEU A 191 0.87 20.78 0.20
CA LEU A 191 -0.58 20.94 0.16
C LEU A 191 -1.17 21.86 1.26
N PRO A 192 -0.74 21.79 2.54
CA PRO A 192 -1.17 22.72 3.59
C PRO A 192 -0.76 24.17 3.31
N VAL A 193 0.44 24.38 2.77
CA VAL A 193 0.96 25.72 2.46
C VAL A 193 0.16 26.34 1.30
N ALA A 194 -0.09 25.58 0.24
CA ALA A 194 -0.92 26.02 -0.89
C ALA A 194 -2.35 26.36 -0.44
N LEU A 195 -2.94 25.54 0.44
CA LEU A 195 -4.27 25.77 1.01
C LEU A 195 -4.32 27.05 1.87
N CYS A 196 -3.22 27.40 2.53
CA CYS A 196 -3.10 28.60 3.35
C CYS A 196 -2.81 29.86 2.51
N PHE A 197 -2.11 29.72 1.38
CA PHE A 197 -1.77 30.83 0.50
C PHE A 197 -2.95 31.30 -0.37
N LEU A 198 -3.83 30.37 -0.76
CA LEU A 198 -5.02 30.66 -1.57
C LEU A 198 -5.91 31.77 -0.98
N PRO A 199 -6.35 31.71 0.31
CA PRO A 199 -7.18 32.77 0.88
C PRO A 199 -6.43 34.10 1.01
N ALA A 200 -5.14 34.08 1.36
CA ALA A 200 -4.33 35.30 1.46
C ALA A 200 -4.18 36.00 0.10
N PHE A 201 -3.93 35.25 -0.97
CA PHE A 201 -3.83 35.78 -2.33
C PHE A 201 -5.15 36.40 -2.81
N VAL A 202 -6.29 35.79 -2.49
CA VAL A 202 -7.61 36.35 -2.83
C VAL A 202 -7.82 37.69 -2.13
N LEU A 203 -7.53 37.77 -0.82
CA LEU A 203 -7.72 38.97 -0.02
C LEU A 203 -6.77 40.11 -0.40
N LEU A 204 -5.50 39.79 -0.69
CA LEU A 204 -4.45 40.78 -0.95
C LEU A 204 -4.31 41.15 -2.42
N GLY A 205 -4.57 40.22 -3.34
CA GLY A 205 -4.34 40.39 -4.78
C GLY A 205 -5.62 40.63 -5.57
N VAL A 206 -6.58 39.71 -5.48
CA VAL A 206 -7.76 39.70 -6.36
C VAL A 206 -8.78 40.76 -5.97
N VAL A 207 -9.09 40.89 -4.67
CA VAL A 207 -10.10 41.84 -4.18
C VAL A 207 -9.77 43.29 -4.55
N PRO A 208 -8.54 43.82 -4.32
CA PRO A 208 -8.21 45.19 -4.69
C PRO A 208 -8.28 45.44 -6.20
N LEU A 209 -7.90 44.44 -7.01
CA LEU A 209 -7.90 44.52 -8.47
C LEU A 209 -9.32 44.65 -9.04
N VAL A 210 -10.26 43.85 -8.54
CA VAL A 210 -11.67 43.91 -8.95
C VAL A 210 -12.31 45.23 -8.51
N VAL A 211 -12.01 45.71 -7.30
CA VAL A 211 -12.50 46.99 -6.79
C VAL A 211 -11.98 48.17 -7.64
N GLY A 212 -10.69 48.17 -7.99
CA GLY A 212 -10.08 49.21 -8.81
C GLY A 212 -10.65 49.28 -10.23
N LEU A 213 -10.86 48.12 -10.88
CA LEU A 213 -11.48 48.06 -12.20
C LEU A 213 -12.96 48.47 -12.19
N GLY A 214 -13.68 48.10 -11.13
CA GLY A 214 -15.08 48.52 -10.94
C GLY A 214 -15.22 50.04 -10.80
N ASP A 215 -14.31 50.70 -10.07
CA ASP A 215 -14.34 52.16 -9.89
C ASP A 215 -14.02 52.91 -11.20
N GLN A 216 -13.17 52.37 -12.06
CA GLN A 216 -12.90 52.98 -13.37
C GLN A 216 -14.06 52.85 -14.35
N LEU A 217 -14.79 51.73 -14.33
CA LEU A 217 -15.95 51.52 -15.20
C LEU A 217 -17.18 52.33 -14.77
N VAL A 218 -17.30 52.69 -13.50
CA VAL A 218 -18.42 53.49 -12.97
C VAL A 218 -18.19 55.01 -13.17
N ARG A 219 -16.96 55.43 -13.48
CA ARG A 219 -16.61 56.85 -13.73
C ARG A 219 -16.63 57.25 -15.21
N LEU A 220 -16.91 56.32 -16.12
CA LEU A 220 -17.17 56.57 -17.55
C LEU A 220 -18.66 56.73 -17.79
#